data_AF-A0A0G0LGJ5-F1
#
_entry.id   AF-A0A0G0LGJ5-F1
#
_cell.length_a   1.000
_cell.length_b   1.000
_cell.length_c   1.000
_cell.angle_alpha   90.00
_cell.angle_beta   90.00
_cell.angle_gamma   90.00
#
_symmetry.space_group_name_H-M   'P 1'
#
loop_
_entity.id
_entity.type
_entity.pdbx_description
1 polymer ?
#
loop_
_entity_poly.entity_id
_entity_poly.type
_entity_poly.pdbx_seq_one_letter_code
_entity_poly.pdbx_strand_id
1 'polypeptide(L)'
;MGQSTEKKYLILFQNDKELRPTGGFITAYAVFRVQKGVIASEGSEDIYRLDDTLLKRVPAPEPIVKYLPNVSSLNLRDSNLSPDYLVSMKQFEQLYDATQANKEIDGIIALDTEFVLSMMKVLGPIDAYGSKFTTDEVEDCACPQIIYELEKFADQPVAYEKGSRKDIIGVLMQQMMDKAFNAPKSTWPNLLGTTITALREKHLLLYFHSSSSQQAVEKLNFAGRLSEYDGDYLHINETNFAGAKSNLYIQEKVKQVVKEDKDGNLAKKVTIEYKYPRRGDNCSLERIGGLCLAGIYRDWIRIYVPKGSKLVKSSGTEVPITAGEDLGKTVFEGFFTIRPEGTAKIELEYTVPVKVNDQYKLLIQKQPGVKGHTYEVEAFGKKQKAFPLETDKELIFKL
;
A
#
# COMPACT_ATOMS: atom_id res chain seq x y z
N MET A 1 -5.27 8.53 -23.07
CA MET A 1 -3.89 8.81 -22.62
C MET A 1 -3.19 9.88 -23.49
N GLY A 2 -3.83 11.03 -23.78
CA GLY A 2 -3.13 12.15 -24.42
C GLY A 2 -3.01 12.17 -25.95
N GLN A 3 -3.56 11.20 -26.69
CA GLN A 3 -3.33 11.10 -28.15
C GLN A 3 -3.97 12.24 -28.97
N SER A 4 -5.23 12.59 -28.67
CA SER A 4 -5.98 13.62 -29.40
C SER A 4 -6.13 14.92 -28.61
N THR A 5 -6.30 14.82 -27.30
CA THR A 5 -6.42 15.93 -26.35
C THR A 5 -5.36 15.78 -25.26
N GLU A 6 -4.85 16.90 -24.74
CA GLU A 6 -3.98 16.87 -23.56
C GLU A 6 -4.69 16.18 -22.41
N LYS A 7 -3.96 15.36 -21.65
CA LYS A 7 -4.44 14.70 -20.44
C LYS A 7 -3.51 14.99 -19.27
N LYS A 8 -4.07 15.25 -18.10
CA LYS A 8 -3.33 15.52 -16.87
C LYS A 8 -3.53 14.39 -15.88
N TYR A 9 -2.46 13.87 -15.30
CA TYR A 9 -2.52 12.81 -14.31
C TYR A 9 -1.83 13.26 -13.04
N LEU A 10 -2.50 13.04 -11.91
CA LEU A 10 -1.88 13.18 -10.60
C LEU A 10 -1.15 11.87 -10.29
N ILE A 11 0.14 11.96 -10.01
CA ILE A 11 0.95 10.83 -9.58
C ILE A 11 1.11 10.93 -8.07
N LEU A 12 0.61 9.96 -7.33
CA LEU A 12 0.76 9.88 -5.88
C LEU A 12 1.92 8.96 -5.52
N PHE A 13 2.82 9.46 -4.69
CA PHE A 13 3.92 8.69 -4.14
C PHE A 13 3.52 8.13 -2.80
N GLN A 14 3.46 6.81 -2.72
CA GLN A 14 3.09 6.09 -1.52
C GLN A 14 4.31 5.45 -0.87
N ASN A 15 4.58 5.79 0.38
CA ASN A 15 5.62 5.16 1.15
C ASN A 15 5.07 3.89 1.82
N ASP A 16 5.32 2.74 1.21
CA ASP A 16 4.92 1.43 1.71
C ASP A 16 5.71 0.99 2.96
N LYS A 17 6.72 1.76 3.39
CA LYS A 17 7.39 1.56 4.69
C LYS A 17 6.60 2.15 5.87
N GLU A 18 5.62 2.98 5.56
CA GLU A 18 4.53 3.35 6.44
C GLU A 18 3.21 2.90 5.80
N LEU A 19 2.93 1.60 5.95
CA LEU A 19 1.89 0.91 5.18
C LEU A 19 0.51 1.55 5.38
N ARG A 20 -0.22 1.66 4.27
CA ARG A 20 -1.63 2.04 4.21
C ARG A 20 -2.39 1.04 3.35
N PRO A 21 -3.74 1.01 3.44
CA PRO A 21 -4.58 0.03 2.76
C PRO A 21 -4.36 -0.10 1.26
N THR A 22 -4.01 0.99 0.58
CA THR A 22 -3.82 1.02 -0.88
C THR A 22 -2.37 1.10 -1.33
N GLY A 23 -1.39 0.86 -0.46
CA GLY A 23 0.03 0.81 -0.84
C GLY A 23 0.95 1.39 0.22
N GLY A 24 0.67 2.61 0.66
CA GLY A 24 1.51 3.31 1.62
C GLY A 24 1.00 4.69 1.95
N PHE A 25 1.64 5.32 2.92
CA PHE A 25 1.36 6.71 3.27
C PHE A 25 1.65 7.62 2.07
N ILE A 26 0.69 8.45 1.68
CA ILE A 26 0.87 9.36 0.54
C ILE A 26 1.83 10.46 1.00
N THR A 27 3.07 10.46 0.53
CA THR A 27 4.12 11.40 0.97
C THR A 27 4.23 12.64 0.10
N ALA A 28 4.00 12.48 -1.20
CA ALA A 28 4.15 13.53 -2.18
C ALA A 28 3.24 13.28 -3.38
N TYR A 29 3.14 14.29 -4.23
CA TYR A 29 2.46 14.17 -5.51
C TYR A 29 3.23 14.88 -6.62
N ALA A 30 2.93 14.52 -7.86
CA ALA A 30 3.36 15.25 -9.04
C ALA A 30 2.23 15.33 -10.06
N VAL A 31 2.22 16.39 -10.86
CA VAL A 31 1.24 16.54 -11.94
C VAL A 31 1.97 16.36 -13.26
N PHE A 32 1.53 15.39 -14.06
CA PHE A 32 2.09 15.16 -15.40
C PHE A 32 1.05 15.43 -16.46
N ARG A 33 1.44 16.19 -17.49
CA ARG A 33 0.65 16.30 -18.71
C ARG A 33 1.17 15.34 -19.77
N VAL A 34 0.25 14.75 -20.52
CA VAL A 34 0.53 13.86 -21.65
C VAL A 34 -0.18 14.40 -22.87
N GLN A 35 0.59 14.72 -23.91
CA GLN A 35 0.06 15.21 -25.18
C GLN A 35 0.85 14.62 -26.35
N LYS A 36 0.16 13.90 -27.25
CA LYS A 36 0.74 13.28 -28.46
C LYS A 36 1.98 12.42 -28.17
N GLY A 37 1.99 11.71 -27.03
CA GLY A 37 3.09 10.88 -26.59
C GLY A 37 4.23 11.61 -25.86
N VAL A 38 4.17 12.94 -25.77
CA VAL A 38 5.09 13.74 -24.95
C VAL A 38 4.55 13.79 -23.53
N ILE A 39 5.37 13.39 -22.56
CA ILE A 39 5.10 13.50 -21.13
C ILE A 39 5.91 14.67 -20.58
N ALA A 40 5.29 15.56 -19.81
CA ALA A 40 5.97 16.67 -19.15
C ALA A 40 5.47 16.84 -17.71
N SER A 41 6.40 17.09 -16.80
CA SER A 41 6.09 17.47 -15.41
C SER A 41 5.55 18.90 -15.38
N GLU A 42 4.46 19.12 -14.63
CA GLU A 42 3.95 20.43 -14.25
C GLU A 42 4.31 20.80 -12.80
N GLY A 43 5.23 20.05 -12.21
CA GLY A 43 5.68 20.20 -10.83
C GLY A 43 5.31 19.02 -9.94
N SER A 44 5.98 18.97 -8.81
CA SER A 44 5.73 18.06 -7.70
C SER A 44 5.85 18.81 -6.40
N GLU A 45 5.27 18.31 -5.34
CA GLU A 45 5.43 18.88 -4.01
C GLU A 45 5.14 17.82 -2.95
N ASP A 46 5.63 18.07 -1.74
CA ASP A 46 5.27 17.33 -0.54
C ASP A 46 3.75 17.43 -0.26
N ILE A 47 3.13 16.32 0.19
CA ILE A 47 1.68 16.27 0.41
C ILE A 47 1.18 17.25 1.48
N TYR A 48 2.01 17.56 2.49
CA TYR A 48 1.65 18.45 3.59
C TYR A 48 1.43 19.88 3.07
N ARG A 49 2.12 20.28 2.00
CA ARG A 49 1.90 21.58 1.35
C ARG A 49 0.54 21.65 0.67
N LEU A 50 0.09 20.54 0.10
CA LEU A 50 -1.23 20.47 -0.49
C LEU A 50 -2.30 20.45 0.62
N ASP A 51 -2.06 19.73 1.72
CA ASP A 51 -2.92 19.80 2.92
C ASP A 51 -3.05 21.22 3.47
N ASP A 52 -1.95 21.98 3.54
CA ASP A 52 -1.94 23.38 4.02
C ASP A 52 -2.82 24.31 3.16
N THR A 53 -3.19 23.90 1.94
CA THR A 53 -4.07 24.65 1.04
C THR A 53 -5.54 24.23 1.12
N LEU A 54 -5.90 23.28 1.99
CA LEU A 54 -7.29 22.87 2.20
C LEU A 54 -8.12 24.05 2.72
N LEU A 55 -9.21 24.35 2.00
CA LEU A 55 -10.11 25.46 2.29
C LEU A 55 -11.00 25.21 3.52
N LYS A 56 -11.21 23.95 3.87
CA LYS A 56 -12.05 23.54 5.00
C LYS A 56 -11.49 22.30 5.67
N ARG A 57 -11.63 22.22 7.00
CA ARG A 57 -11.30 21.02 7.76
C ARG A 57 -12.45 20.02 7.62
N VAL A 58 -12.11 18.78 7.26
CA VAL A 58 -13.03 17.64 7.29
C VAL A 58 -12.74 16.85 8.57
N PRO A 59 -13.75 16.45 9.37
CA PRO A 59 -13.51 15.63 10.55
C PRO A 59 -12.77 14.33 10.19
N ALA A 60 -11.79 13.95 11.00
CA ALA A 60 -11.11 12.67 10.84
C ALA A 60 -12.11 11.50 11.06
N PRO A 61 -12.04 10.42 10.26
CA PRO A 61 -12.83 9.22 10.49
C PRO A 61 -12.44 8.56 11.82
N GLU A 62 -13.35 7.76 12.37
CA GLU A 62 -13.23 7.14 13.70
C GLU A 62 -11.90 6.40 13.93
N PRO A 63 -11.36 5.60 12.97
CA PRO A 63 -10.07 4.93 13.16
C PRO A 63 -8.90 5.89 13.35
N ILE A 64 -8.88 7.04 12.65
CA ILE A 64 -7.84 8.05 12.84
C ILE A 64 -7.99 8.66 14.23
N VAL A 65 -9.18 9.09 14.61
CA VAL A 65 -9.40 9.72 15.93
C VAL A 65 -9.00 8.77 17.07
N LYS A 66 -9.32 7.48 16.91
CA LYS A 66 -9.04 6.43 17.91
C LYS A 66 -7.55 6.13 18.05
N TYR A 67 -6.82 5.99 16.94
CA TYR A 67 -5.43 5.52 16.98
C TYR A 67 -4.38 6.64 16.79
N LEU A 68 -4.79 7.80 16.30
CA LEU A 68 -4.00 9.03 16.14
C LEU A 68 -4.71 10.20 16.86
N PRO A 69 -4.72 10.22 18.21
CA PRO A 69 -5.56 11.15 18.99
C PRO A 69 -5.26 12.64 18.77
N ASN A 70 -4.10 12.98 18.19
CA ASN A 70 -3.71 14.34 17.86
C ASN A 70 -4.11 14.76 16.43
N VAL A 71 -4.76 13.88 15.67
CA VAL A 71 -5.22 14.11 14.30
C VAL A 71 -6.75 14.17 14.29
N SER A 72 -7.30 15.36 14.44
CA SER A 72 -8.75 15.59 14.50
C SER A 72 -9.40 15.89 13.16
N SER A 73 -8.61 16.12 12.11
CA SER A 73 -9.07 16.43 10.76
C SER A 73 -8.49 15.45 9.75
N LEU A 74 -9.31 15.02 8.79
CA LEU A 74 -8.89 14.22 7.66
C LEU A 74 -8.10 15.09 6.68
N ASN A 75 -6.93 14.61 6.31
CA ASN A 75 -6.00 15.23 5.37
C ASN A 75 -5.86 14.35 4.12
N LEU A 76 -5.34 14.89 3.01
CA LEU A 76 -5.10 14.16 1.77
C LEU A 76 -4.14 12.99 1.98
N ARG A 77 -3.12 13.19 2.81
CA ARG A 77 -2.11 12.16 3.13
C ARG A 77 -2.69 10.90 3.81
N ASP A 78 -3.83 11.06 4.48
CA ASP A 78 -4.53 10.02 5.24
C ASP A 78 -5.84 9.59 4.55
N SER A 79 -6.09 10.01 3.31
CA SER A 79 -7.38 9.78 2.64
C SER A 79 -7.51 8.37 2.02
N ASN A 80 -6.47 7.55 2.10
CA ASN A 80 -6.42 6.21 1.49
C ASN A 80 -6.71 5.06 2.48
N LEU A 81 -7.60 5.28 3.45
CA LEU A 81 -7.96 4.29 4.48
C LEU A 81 -8.90 3.17 4.01
N SER A 82 -9.58 3.32 2.87
CA SER A 82 -10.33 2.21 2.28
C SER A 82 -9.36 1.23 1.61
N PRO A 83 -9.53 -0.09 1.77
CA PRO A 83 -8.73 -1.08 1.02
C PRO A 83 -9.06 -1.10 -0.48
N ASP A 84 -10.22 -0.56 -0.88
CA ASP A 84 -10.58 -0.37 -2.27
C ASP A 84 -10.01 0.97 -2.77
N TYR A 85 -9.10 0.90 -3.75
CA TYR A 85 -8.39 2.05 -4.27
C TYR A 85 -9.32 3.05 -4.99
N LEU A 86 -10.40 2.59 -5.65
CA LEU A 86 -11.37 3.51 -6.25
C LEU A 86 -12.06 4.36 -5.17
N VAL A 87 -12.48 3.72 -4.07
CA VAL A 87 -13.12 4.42 -2.94
C VAL A 87 -12.14 5.39 -2.29
N SER A 88 -10.89 4.97 -2.07
CA SER A 88 -9.83 5.83 -1.53
C SER A 88 -9.50 7.02 -2.45
N MET A 89 -9.47 6.83 -3.77
CA MET A 89 -9.22 7.93 -4.71
C MET A 89 -10.38 8.90 -4.80
N LYS A 90 -11.63 8.43 -4.70
CA LYS A 90 -12.79 9.32 -4.56
C LYS A 90 -12.72 10.16 -3.29
N GLN A 91 -12.29 9.57 -2.17
CA GLN A 91 -12.10 10.30 -0.92
C GLN A 91 -10.95 11.31 -1.03
N PHE A 92 -9.86 10.94 -1.70
CA PHE A 92 -8.75 11.85 -2.01
C PHE A 92 -9.24 13.04 -2.84
N GLU A 93 -9.98 12.80 -3.93
CA GLU A 93 -10.47 13.85 -4.82
C GLU A 93 -11.42 14.83 -4.14
N GLN A 94 -12.29 14.35 -3.25
CA GLN A 94 -13.15 15.23 -2.46
C GLN A 94 -12.36 16.24 -1.63
N LEU A 95 -11.19 15.86 -1.13
CA LEU A 95 -10.28 16.77 -0.42
C LEU A 95 -9.49 17.61 -1.41
N TYR A 96 -9.03 17.01 -2.51
CA TYR A 96 -8.22 17.66 -3.53
C TYR A 96 -8.97 18.82 -4.17
N ASP A 97 -10.23 18.62 -4.54
CA ASP A 97 -11.12 19.65 -5.09
C ASP A 97 -11.40 20.80 -4.10
N ALA A 98 -11.18 20.56 -2.81
CA ALA A 98 -11.31 21.55 -1.75
C ALA A 98 -9.98 22.25 -1.41
N THR A 99 -8.92 22.04 -2.19
CA THR A 99 -7.64 22.75 -2.05
C THR A 99 -7.59 24.01 -2.94
N GLN A 100 -6.80 25.01 -2.56
CA GLN A 100 -6.51 26.16 -3.42
C GLN A 100 -5.60 25.83 -4.61
N ALA A 101 -4.87 24.72 -4.52
CA ALA A 101 -3.88 24.30 -5.51
C ALA A 101 -4.40 23.19 -6.45
N ASN A 102 -5.71 22.95 -6.45
CA ASN A 102 -6.31 21.92 -7.30
C ASN A 102 -6.13 22.25 -8.78
N LYS A 103 -5.95 21.20 -9.58
CA LYS A 103 -5.90 21.29 -11.05
C LYS A 103 -6.90 20.30 -11.61
N GLU A 104 -7.44 20.59 -12.79
CA GLU A 104 -8.18 19.57 -13.53
C GLU A 104 -7.23 18.42 -13.90
N ILE A 105 -7.62 17.21 -13.52
CA ILE A 105 -6.93 15.96 -13.81
C ILE A 105 -7.89 14.99 -14.49
N ASP A 106 -7.35 13.99 -15.18
CA ASP A 106 -8.09 12.92 -15.86
C ASP A 106 -7.99 11.58 -15.13
N GLY A 107 -7.24 11.54 -14.03
CA GLY A 107 -7.02 10.37 -13.22
C GLY A 107 -5.84 10.49 -12.27
N ILE A 108 -5.72 9.48 -11.40
CA ILE A 108 -4.70 9.37 -10.38
C ILE A 108 -3.97 8.04 -10.55
N ILE A 109 -2.63 8.11 -10.58
CA ILE A 109 -1.76 6.94 -10.62
C ILE A 109 -0.97 6.92 -9.31
N ALA A 110 -1.12 5.88 -8.51
CA ALA A 110 -0.34 5.71 -7.29
C ALA A 110 0.79 4.72 -7.54
N LEU A 111 2.00 5.08 -7.09
CA LEU A 111 3.17 4.21 -7.14
C LEU A 111 3.85 4.21 -5.78
N ASP A 112 4.44 3.07 -5.43
CA ASP A 112 5.17 2.93 -4.17
C ASP A 112 6.68 2.82 -4.35
N THR A 113 7.40 2.65 -3.24
CA THR A 113 8.87 2.64 -3.28
C THR A 113 9.45 1.41 -3.99
N GLU A 114 8.70 0.31 -4.08
CA GLU A 114 9.12 -0.90 -4.81
C GLU A 114 9.02 -0.69 -6.33
N PHE A 115 8.01 0.05 -6.81
CA PHE A 115 7.99 0.48 -8.21
C PHE A 115 9.22 1.32 -8.57
N VAL A 116 9.56 2.30 -7.72
CA VAL A 116 10.73 3.16 -7.94
C VAL A 116 12.02 2.32 -7.97
N LEU A 117 12.19 1.43 -6.99
CA LEU A 117 13.35 0.55 -6.89
C LEU A 117 13.48 -0.38 -8.11
N SER A 118 12.39 -1.03 -8.51
CA SER A 118 12.37 -1.98 -9.63
C SER A 118 12.65 -1.30 -10.98
N MET A 119 12.12 -0.10 -11.20
CA MET A 119 12.44 0.70 -12.38
C MET A 119 13.92 1.10 -12.39
N MET A 120 14.46 1.52 -11.26
CA MET A 120 15.88 1.90 -11.19
C MET A 120 16.83 0.70 -11.37
N LYS A 121 16.44 -0.52 -10.98
CA LYS A 121 17.21 -1.74 -11.31
C LYS A 121 17.38 -1.94 -12.82
N VAL A 122 16.39 -1.52 -13.61
CA VAL A 122 16.44 -1.60 -15.08
C VAL A 122 17.22 -0.43 -15.68
N LEU A 123 16.99 0.78 -15.17
CA LEU A 123 17.59 2.01 -15.70
C LEU A 123 19.06 2.20 -15.26
N GLY A 124 19.46 1.61 -14.14
CA GLY A 124 20.72 1.90 -13.44
C GLY A 124 20.69 3.23 -12.69
N PRO A 125 21.81 3.63 -12.05
CA PRO A 125 21.90 4.79 -11.15
C PRO A 125 21.40 6.10 -11.75
N ILE A 126 20.78 6.95 -10.94
CA ILE A 126 20.20 8.23 -11.39
C ILE A 126 20.78 9.37 -10.56
N ASP A 127 21.22 10.41 -11.24
CA ASP A 127 21.66 11.64 -10.60
C ASP A 127 20.48 12.60 -10.48
N ALA A 128 20.15 13.00 -9.26
CA ALA A 128 19.13 14.01 -9.00
C ALA A 128 19.55 14.86 -7.80
N TYR A 129 19.36 16.18 -7.90
CA TYR A 129 19.68 17.13 -6.81
C TYR A 129 21.14 17.08 -6.30
N GLY A 130 22.09 16.74 -7.16
CA GLY A 130 23.50 16.62 -6.77
C GLY A 130 23.82 15.37 -5.95
N SER A 131 22.85 14.46 -5.78
CA SER A 131 23.02 13.13 -5.20
C SER A 131 22.87 12.05 -6.28
N LYS A 132 23.61 10.95 -6.10
CA LYS A 132 23.52 9.78 -6.97
C LYS A 132 22.72 8.67 -6.29
N PHE A 133 21.53 8.42 -6.79
CA PHE A 133 20.64 7.37 -6.33
C PHE A 133 21.06 6.02 -6.92
N THR A 134 21.23 5.01 -6.06
CA THR A 134 21.57 3.64 -6.47
C THR A 134 20.67 2.60 -5.80
N THR A 135 20.67 1.40 -6.36
CA THR A 135 19.93 0.25 -5.81
C THR A 135 20.77 -0.57 -4.84
N ASP A 136 21.97 -0.10 -4.50
CA ASP A 136 22.91 -0.83 -3.64
C ASP A 136 22.39 -0.81 -2.21
N GLU A 137 22.54 -1.92 -1.50
CA GLU A 137 22.18 -2.00 -0.08
C GLU A 137 23.11 -1.11 0.77
N VAL A 138 22.54 -0.36 1.71
CA VAL A 138 23.31 0.40 2.72
C VAL A 138 23.10 -0.20 4.10
N GLU A 139 24.18 -0.31 4.87
CA GLU A 139 24.17 -0.97 6.18
C GLU A 139 23.31 -0.22 7.21
N ASP A 140 23.26 1.11 7.14
CA ASP A 140 22.53 1.97 8.09
C ASP A 140 21.06 1.54 8.27
N CYS A 141 20.38 1.26 7.16
CA CYS A 141 18.99 0.81 7.15
C CYS A 141 18.81 -0.66 6.79
N ALA A 142 19.86 -1.37 6.36
CA ALA A 142 19.75 -2.68 5.71
C ALA A 142 18.70 -2.66 4.58
N CYS A 143 18.78 -1.63 3.73
CA CYS A 143 17.86 -1.37 2.66
C CYS A 143 18.57 -0.71 1.47
N PRO A 144 17.98 -0.70 0.27
CA PRO A 144 18.56 -0.02 -0.88
C PRO A 144 18.78 1.48 -0.63
N GLN A 145 19.90 2.01 -1.11
CA GLN A 145 20.35 3.39 -0.90
C GLN A 145 19.27 4.41 -1.29
N ILE A 146 18.55 4.19 -2.39
CA ILE A 146 17.43 5.05 -2.78
C ILE A 146 16.33 5.14 -1.73
N ILE A 147 16.00 4.03 -1.05
CA ILE A 147 15.00 4.04 0.01
C ILE A 147 15.53 4.90 1.16
N TYR A 148 16.77 4.67 1.58
CA TYR A 148 17.40 5.45 2.64
C TYR A 148 17.43 6.95 2.35
N GLU A 149 17.83 7.35 1.14
CA GLU A 149 17.87 8.75 0.74
C GLU A 149 16.46 9.36 0.68
N LEU A 150 15.46 8.64 0.13
CA LEU A 150 14.08 9.11 0.13
C LEU A 150 13.55 9.33 1.56
N GLU A 151 13.84 8.41 2.49
CA GLU A 151 13.43 8.59 3.90
C GLU A 151 14.17 9.74 4.58
N LYS A 152 15.43 10.00 4.22
CA LYS A 152 16.19 11.13 4.73
C LYS A 152 15.59 12.47 4.30
N PHE A 153 15.03 12.54 3.10
CA PHE A 153 14.29 13.72 2.65
C PHE A 153 12.93 13.86 3.34
N ALA A 154 12.30 12.76 3.77
CA ALA A 154 11.01 12.77 4.46
C ALA A 154 11.10 13.03 5.98
N ASP A 155 12.13 12.55 6.67
CA ASP A 155 12.22 12.53 8.15
C ASP A 155 12.95 13.75 8.77
N GLN A 156 13.77 14.48 8.01
CA GLN A 156 14.57 15.58 8.58
C GLN A 156 13.79 16.90 8.70
N PRO A 157 13.66 17.47 9.92
CA PRO A 157 13.04 18.79 10.10
C PRO A 157 13.82 19.87 9.35
N VAL A 158 13.12 20.63 8.51
CA VAL A 158 13.62 21.73 7.68
C VAL A 158 13.97 22.96 8.55
N ALA A 159 15.00 22.84 9.38
CA ALA A 159 15.51 24.00 10.12
C ALA A 159 16.56 24.81 9.33
N TYR A 160 17.26 24.25 8.32
CA TYR A 160 18.44 24.95 7.77
C TYR A 160 18.72 24.92 6.25
N GLU A 161 17.96 24.25 5.39
CA GLU A 161 18.18 24.35 3.92
C GLU A 161 16.87 24.59 3.15
N LYS A 162 16.48 25.87 3.08
CA LYS A 162 15.18 26.34 2.57
C LYS A 162 14.99 26.34 1.04
N GLY A 163 15.98 25.92 0.25
CA GLY A 163 15.97 26.18 -1.20
C GLY A 163 15.85 24.96 -2.13
N SER A 164 16.52 23.85 -1.84
CA SER A 164 16.93 22.90 -2.89
C SER A 164 16.45 21.46 -2.71
N ARG A 165 15.63 21.13 -1.71
CA ARG A 165 15.20 19.73 -1.44
C ARG A 165 13.72 19.45 -1.69
N LYS A 166 12.95 20.47 -2.08
CA LYS A 166 11.47 20.48 -2.02
C LYS A 166 10.78 19.59 -3.07
N ASP A 167 11.46 19.27 -4.17
CA ASP A 167 10.87 18.49 -5.27
C ASP A 167 11.65 17.19 -5.55
N ILE A 168 12.42 16.66 -4.58
CA ILE A 168 13.33 15.51 -4.80
C ILE A 168 12.64 14.35 -5.50
N ILE A 169 11.42 14.02 -5.07
CA ILE A 169 10.64 12.91 -5.62
C ILE A 169 10.23 13.21 -7.06
N GLY A 170 9.71 14.42 -7.36
CA GLY A 170 9.31 14.75 -8.73
C GLY A 170 10.49 14.91 -9.68
N VAL A 171 11.61 15.47 -9.22
CA VAL A 171 12.84 15.56 -10.03
C VAL A 171 13.41 14.17 -10.26
N LEU A 172 13.51 13.33 -9.23
CA LEU A 172 13.95 11.94 -9.37
C LEU A 172 13.09 11.21 -10.40
N MET A 173 11.76 11.36 -10.32
CA MET A 173 10.84 10.75 -11.27
C MET A 173 10.97 11.32 -12.69
N GLN A 174 11.15 12.62 -12.82
CA GLN A 174 11.43 13.25 -14.11
C GLN A 174 12.72 12.68 -14.72
N GLN A 175 13.80 12.60 -13.93
CA GLN A 175 15.06 11.98 -14.38
C GLN A 175 14.89 10.49 -14.71
N MET A 176 14.10 9.75 -13.94
CA MET A 176 13.75 8.34 -14.24
C MET A 176 13.03 8.23 -15.57
N MET A 177 12.03 9.07 -15.84
CA MET A 177 11.29 9.05 -17.09
C MET A 177 12.14 9.50 -18.27
N ASP A 178 12.91 10.59 -18.12
CA ASP A 178 13.83 11.07 -19.14
C ASP A 178 14.83 9.96 -19.51
N LYS A 179 15.36 9.27 -18.52
CA LYS A 179 16.26 8.13 -18.72
C LYS A 179 15.56 6.94 -19.37
N ALA A 180 14.30 6.66 -19.01
CA ALA A 180 13.51 5.59 -19.61
C ALA A 180 13.17 5.87 -21.09
N PHE A 181 12.77 7.10 -21.42
CA PHE A 181 12.44 7.49 -22.80
C PHE A 181 13.66 7.54 -23.72
N ASN A 182 14.82 7.91 -23.18
CA ASN A 182 16.09 7.91 -23.89
C ASN A 182 16.83 6.55 -23.81
N ALA A 183 16.23 5.53 -23.18
CA ALA A 183 16.85 4.22 -23.06
C ALA A 183 16.98 3.52 -24.42
N PRO A 184 18.02 2.70 -24.62
CA PRO A 184 18.17 1.88 -25.82
C PRO A 184 16.93 1.01 -26.07
N LYS A 185 16.63 0.73 -27.35
CA LYS A 185 15.50 -0.14 -27.75
C LYS A 185 15.53 -1.51 -27.05
N SER A 186 16.71 -2.02 -26.71
CA SER A 186 16.90 -3.28 -25.98
C SER A 186 16.43 -3.23 -24.52
N THR A 187 16.30 -2.05 -23.92
CA THR A 187 15.86 -1.86 -22.53
C THR A 187 14.34 -1.84 -22.39
N TRP A 188 13.61 -1.45 -23.45
CA TRP A 188 12.15 -1.32 -23.44
C TRP A 188 11.38 -2.58 -23.03
N PRO A 189 11.74 -3.79 -23.49
CA PRO A 189 11.07 -5.01 -23.01
C PRO A 189 11.15 -5.18 -21.49
N ASN A 190 12.30 -4.84 -20.88
CA ASN A 190 12.47 -4.92 -19.44
C ASN A 190 11.67 -3.83 -18.71
N LEU A 191 11.63 -2.59 -19.22
CA LEU A 191 10.83 -1.51 -18.63
C LEU A 191 9.33 -1.83 -18.65
N LEU A 192 8.84 -2.33 -19.78
CA LEU A 192 7.45 -2.76 -19.92
C LEU A 192 7.14 -3.96 -19.03
N GLY A 193 8.03 -4.95 -19.00
CA GLY A 193 7.93 -6.11 -18.11
C GLY A 193 7.83 -5.70 -16.64
N THR A 194 8.75 -4.85 -16.17
CA THR A 194 8.75 -4.31 -14.81
C THR A 194 7.47 -3.53 -14.49
N THR A 195 6.99 -2.70 -15.42
CA THR A 195 5.74 -1.94 -15.22
C THR A 195 4.52 -2.87 -15.11
N ILE A 196 4.43 -3.90 -15.96
CA ILE A 196 3.35 -4.89 -15.90
C ILE A 196 3.42 -5.70 -14.61
N THR A 197 4.62 -6.11 -14.19
CA THR A 197 4.82 -6.78 -12.90
C THR A 197 4.35 -5.91 -11.75
N ALA A 198 4.75 -4.63 -11.71
CA ALA A 198 4.32 -3.70 -10.66
C ALA A 198 2.78 -3.49 -10.64
N LEU A 199 2.13 -3.45 -11.81
CA LEU A 199 0.67 -3.39 -11.88
C LEU A 199 0.01 -4.64 -11.31
N ARG A 200 0.53 -5.83 -11.64
CA ARG A 200 0.00 -7.13 -11.15
C ARG A 200 0.25 -7.34 -9.66
N GLU A 201 1.41 -6.93 -9.18
CA GLU A 201 1.83 -7.02 -7.78
C GLU A 201 1.29 -5.85 -6.94
N LYS A 202 0.55 -4.92 -7.55
CA LYS A 202 -0.09 -3.77 -6.89
C LYS A 202 0.92 -2.82 -6.23
N HIS A 203 2.05 -2.62 -6.90
CA HIS A 203 3.02 -1.55 -6.64
C HIS A 203 2.78 -0.32 -7.53
N LEU A 204 1.90 -0.45 -8.53
CA LEU A 204 1.36 0.61 -9.36
C LEU A 204 -0.16 0.44 -9.46
N LEU A 205 -0.93 1.46 -9.14
CA LEU A 205 -2.40 1.44 -9.15
C LEU A 205 -2.96 2.58 -10.00
N LEU A 206 -4.03 2.29 -10.75
CA LEU A 206 -4.60 3.17 -11.76
C LEU A 206 -6.04 3.55 -11.44
N TYR A 207 -6.32 4.85 -11.47
CA TYR A 207 -7.67 5.41 -11.35
C TYR A 207 -7.87 6.46 -12.44
N PHE A 208 -8.96 6.36 -13.20
CA PHE A 208 -9.26 7.24 -14.32
C PHE A 208 -10.71 7.75 -14.27
N HIS A 209 -10.92 9.00 -14.67
CA HIS A 209 -12.27 9.57 -14.79
C HIS A 209 -13.03 9.06 -16.01
N SER A 210 -12.29 8.75 -17.07
CA SER A 210 -12.86 8.15 -18.26
C SER A 210 -13.43 6.76 -17.92
N SER A 211 -14.76 6.62 -17.97
CA SER A 211 -15.43 5.35 -17.65
C SER A 211 -14.90 4.17 -18.46
N SER A 212 -14.53 4.38 -19.73
CA SER A 212 -13.98 3.31 -20.57
C SER A 212 -12.57 2.89 -20.12
N SER A 213 -11.74 3.86 -19.74
CA SER A 213 -10.39 3.62 -19.23
C SER A 213 -10.42 2.96 -17.85
N GLN A 214 -11.30 3.43 -16.96
CA GLN A 214 -11.49 2.87 -15.63
C GLN A 214 -11.95 1.41 -15.70
N GLN A 215 -12.97 1.12 -16.51
CA GLN A 215 -13.43 -0.27 -16.71
C GLN A 215 -12.34 -1.17 -17.29
N ALA A 216 -11.46 -0.65 -18.15
CA ALA A 216 -10.35 -1.43 -18.70
C ALA A 216 -9.33 -1.80 -17.61
N VAL A 217 -8.92 -0.85 -16.76
CA VAL A 217 -7.97 -1.14 -15.68
C VAL A 217 -8.57 -2.00 -14.57
N GLU A 218 -9.88 -1.88 -14.32
CA GLU A 218 -10.60 -2.76 -13.38
C GLU A 218 -10.63 -4.21 -13.88
N LYS A 219 -10.92 -4.42 -15.17
CA LYS A 219 -10.91 -5.77 -15.78
C LYS A 219 -9.53 -6.44 -15.73
N LEU A 220 -8.46 -5.65 -15.76
CA LEU A 220 -7.08 -6.14 -15.66
C LEU A 220 -6.59 -6.26 -14.21
N ASN A 221 -7.43 -5.91 -13.22
CA ASN A 221 -7.08 -5.84 -11.80
C ASN A 221 -5.95 -4.84 -11.48
N PHE A 222 -5.86 -3.75 -12.25
CA PHE A 222 -4.88 -2.68 -12.06
C PHE A 222 -5.44 -1.48 -11.27
N ALA A 223 -6.73 -1.54 -10.93
CA ALA A 223 -7.44 -0.48 -10.22
C ALA A 223 -7.55 -0.70 -8.71
N GLY A 224 -6.85 -1.70 -8.15
CA GLY A 224 -6.80 -1.95 -6.70
C GLY A 224 -8.17 -2.11 -6.04
N ARG A 225 -9.16 -2.64 -6.75
CA ARG A 225 -10.52 -2.85 -6.24
C ARG A 225 -10.53 -4.02 -5.24
N LEU A 226 -11.48 -3.99 -4.31
CA LEU A 226 -11.78 -5.19 -3.53
C LEU A 226 -12.57 -6.16 -4.43
N SER A 227 -12.12 -7.42 -4.53
CA SER A 227 -12.74 -8.38 -5.46
C SER A 227 -14.10 -8.86 -4.96
N GLU A 228 -15.09 -8.84 -5.84
CA GLU A 228 -16.30 -9.65 -5.68
C GLU A 228 -15.99 -11.08 -6.12
N TYR A 229 -16.22 -12.05 -5.25
CA TYR A 229 -15.80 -13.43 -5.48
C TYR A 229 -16.88 -14.42 -5.04
N ASP A 230 -17.24 -15.33 -5.95
CA ASP A 230 -18.20 -16.40 -5.70
C ASP A 230 -17.46 -17.64 -5.15
N GLY A 231 -17.20 -17.60 -3.84
CA GLY A 231 -16.44 -18.61 -3.11
C GLY A 231 -15.97 -18.10 -1.76
N ASP A 232 -14.99 -18.79 -1.16
CA ASP A 232 -14.34 -18.29 0.05
C ASP A 232 -13.31 -17.20 -0.29
N TYR A 233 -13.10 -16.28 0.63
CA TYR A 233 -12.30 -15.08 0.42
C TYR A 233 -11.45 -14.78 1.67
N LEU A 234 -10.23 -14.31 1.44
CA LEU A 234 -9.39 -13.75 2.48
C LEU A 234 -8.65 -12.53 1.92
N HIS A 235 -8.81 -11.40 2.59
CA HIS A 235 -7.95 -10.24 2.41
C HIS A 235 -7.56 -9.67 3.77
N ILE A 236 -6.29 -9.77 4.11
CA ILE A 236 -5.71 -9.12 5.29
C ILE A 236 -5.22 -7.75 4.80
N ASN A 237 -5.70 -6.69 5.44
CA ASN A 237 -5.41 -5.31 5.09
C ASN A 237 -4.99 -4.53 6.34
N GLU A 238 -3.74 -4.09 6.35
CA GLU A 238 -3.06 -3.45 7.46
C GLU A 238 -2.91 -1.94 7.25
N THR A 239 -2.73 -1.21 8.35
CA THR A 239 -2.55 0.24 8.38
C THR A 239 -1.66 0.62 9.55
N ASN A 240 -0.42 1.00 9.24
CA ASN A 240 0.58 1.36 10.25
C ASN A 240 0.45 2.82 10.72
N PHE A 241 -0.09 3.04 11.91
CA PHE A 241 -0.26 4.36 12.53
C PHE A 241 0.90 4.81 13.43
N ALA A 242 2.12 4.30 13.23
CA ALA A 242 3.26 4.66 14.07
C ALA A 242 4.21 5.75 13.53
N GLY A 243 4.05 6.20 12.28
CA GLY A 243 4.84 7.27 11.65
C GLY A 243 6.29 6.89 11.28
N ALA A 244 6.92 5.99 12.03
CA ALA A 244 8.20 5.39 11.67
C ALA A 244 8.06 4.40 10.50
N LYS A 245 9.17 4.12 9.83
CA LYS A 245 9.23 3.28 8.61
C LYS A 245 9.36 1.79 8.91
N SER A 246 8.67 1.34 9.96
CA SER A 246 8.78 0.00 10.53
C SER A 246 8.40 -1.11 9.54
N ASN A 247 7.52 -0.87 8.56
CA ASN A 247 7.17 -1.87 7.55
C ASN A 247 8.36 -2.26 6.65
N LEU A 248 9.47 -1.50 6.69
CA LEU A 248 10.74 -1.91 6.09
C LEU A 248 11.28 -3.23 6.68
N TYR A 249 10.93 -3.51 7.94
CA TYR A 249 11.52 -4.60 8.72
C TYR A 249 10.51 -5.65 9.18
N ILE A 250 9.21 -5.35 9.17
CA ILE A 250 8.18 -6.29 9.60
C ILE A 250 8.15 -7.50 8.67
N GLN A 251 8.22 -8.69 9.26
CA GLN A 251 8.06 -9.96 8.60
C GLN A 251 6.73 -10.58 9.04
N GLU A 252 5.94 -11.06 8.09
CA GLU A 252 4.64 -11.70 8.34
C GLU A 252 4.56 -13.08 7.68
N LYS A 253 3.94 -14.01 8.40
CA LYS A 253 3.55 -15.32 7.91
C LYS A 253 2.09 -15.62 8.28
N VAL A 254 1.29 -16.03 7.30
CA VAL A 254 -0.12 -16.37 7.46
C VAL A 254 -0.32 -17.87 7.32
N LYS A 255 -1.04 -18.46 8.26
CA LYS A 255 -1.49 -19.85 8.22
C LYS A 255 -3.01 -19.86 8.25
N GLN A 256 -3.63 -20.58 7.33
CA GLN A 256 -5.07 -20.80 7.29
C GLN A 256 -5.39 -22.29 7.31
N VAL A 257 -6.29 -22.69 8.19
CA VAL A 257 -6.88 -24.04 8.22
C VAL A 257 -8.38 -23.92 7.98
N VAL A 258 -8.90 -24.71 7.05
CA VAL A 258 -10.31 -24.72 6.65
C VAL A 258 -10.87 -26.13 6.78
N LYS A 259 -12.03 -26.23 7.44
CA LYS A 259 -12.80 -27.46 7.61
C LYS A 259 -14.27 -27.17 7.40
N GLU A 260 -15.07 -28.21 7.21
CA GLU A 260 -16.52 -28.10 7.30
C GLU A 260 -16.97 -28.16 8.76
N ASP A 261 -17.96 -27.35 9.12
CA ASP A 261 -18.65 -27.43 10.41
C ASP A 261 -19.88 -28.36 10.33
N LYS A 262 -20.60 -28.51 11.44
CA LYS A 262 -21.75 -29.42 11.54
C LYS A 262 -22.96 -28.96 10.70
N ASP A 263 -23.03 -27.68 10.36
CA ASP A 263 -24.12 -27.07 9.59
C ASP A 263 -23.77 -26.99 8.10
N GLY A 264 -22.63 -27.57 7.70
CA GLY A 264 -22.10 -27.55 6.35
C GLY A 264 -21.53 -26.19 5.94
N ASN A 265 -21.23 -25.29 6.87
CA ASN A 265 -20.49 -24.05 6.61
C ASN A 265 -19.00 -24.31 6.74
N LEU A 266 -18.16 -23.35 6.37
CA LEU A 266 -16.73 -23.46 6.62
C LEU A 266 -16.41 -22.99 8.04
N ALA A 267 -15.69 -23.82 8.80
CA ALA A 267 -14.96 -23.41 10.00
C ALA A 267 -13.51 -23.07 9.62
N LYS A 268 -13.11 -21.81 9.83
CA LYS A 268 -11.78 -21.31 9.50
C LYS A 268 -11.02 -20.94 10.75
N LYS A 269 -9.73 -21.30 10.77
CA LYS A 269 -8.73 -20.78 11.70
C LYS A 269 -7.65 -20.06 10.91
N VAL A 270 -7.47 -18.76 11.17
CA VAL A 270 -6.39 -17.95 10.59
C VAL A 270 -5.41 -17.58 11.71
N THR A 271 -4.12 -17.74 11.44
CA THR A 271 -3.04 -17.36 12.34
C THR A 271 -2.07 -16.47 11.57
N ILE A 272 -1.82 -15.28 12.09
CA ILE A 272 -0.92 -14.28 11.51
C ILE A 272 0.25 -14.11 12.49
N GLU A 273 1.43 -14.49 12.06
CA GLU A 273 2.66 -14.46 12.85
C GLU A 273 3.54 -13.30 12.36
N TYR A 274 3.89 -12.40 13.27
CA TYR A 274 4.74 -11.26 13.00
C TYR A 274 6.09 -11.38 13.70
N LYS A 275 7.14 -10.94 13.02
CA LYS A 275 8.48 -10.76 13.58
C LYS A 275 9.05 -9.40 13.18
N TYR A 276 9.57 -8.69 14.16
CA TYR A 276 10.26 -7.42 13.96
C TYR A 276 11.75 -7.58 14.32
N PRO A 277 12.60 -8.10 13.43
CA PRO A 277 13.98 -8.50 13.76
C PRO A 277 14.95 -7.33 13.97
N ARG A 278 14.58 -6.11 13.58
CA ARG A 278 15.46 -4.95 13.60
C ARG A 278 15.45 -4.31 14.98
N ARG A 279 16.63 -3.99 15.50
CA ARG A 279 16.82 -3.18 16.72
C ARG A 279 16.27 -1.77 16.51
N GLY A 280 15.68 -1.21 17.56
CA GLY A 280 15.06 0.11 17.50
C GLY A 280 16.06 1.24 17.27
N ASP A 281 15.69 2.19 16.42
CA ASP A 281 16.47 3.42 16.19
C ASP A 281 16.19 4.46 17.29
N ASN A 282 17.05 5.48 17.39
CA ASN A 282 16.79 6.62 18.26
C ASN A 282 15.75 7.55 17.61
N CYS A 283 14.48 7.34 17.98
CA CYS A 283 13.35 8.16 17.52
C CYS A 283 13.08 9.40 18.38
N SER A 284 14.03 9.84 19.21
CA SER A 284 13.90 11.10 19.96
C SER A 284 13.81 12.30 19.02
N LEU A 285 13.05 13.32 19.43
CA LEU A 285 13.00 14.63 18.76
C LEU A 285 14.32 15.39 18.90
N GLU A 286 15.17 15.02 19.88
CA GLU A 286 16.47 15.65 20.14
C GLU A 286 17.64 14.91 19.43
N ARG A 287 17.34 14.00 18.50
CA ARG A 287 18.39 13.25 17.79
C ARG A 287 19.28 14.19 16.97
N ILE A 288 20.59 14.03 17.10
CA ILE A 288 21.61 14.86 16.40
C ILE A 288 21.89 14.31 14.97
N GLY A 289 21.53 13.05 14.70
CA GLY A 289 21.70 12.40 13.40
C GLY A 289 21.00 11.05 13.32
N GLY A 290 21.00 10.45 12.12
CA GLY A 290 20.28 9.22 11.82
C GLY A 290 18.79 9.43 11.55
N LEU A 291 18.13 8.38 11.06
CA LEU A 291 16.69 8.36 10.75
C LEU A 291 15.94 7.54 11.80
N CYS A 292 14.68 7.90 12.04
CA CYS A 292 13.76 7.06 12.82
C CYS A 292 13.03 6.08 11.89
N LEU A 293 13.73 5.04 11.43
CA LEU A 293 13.13 4.01 10.57
C LEU A 293 12.50 2.90 11.41
N ALA A 294 13.28 2.38 12.37
CA ALA A 294 12.88 1.30 13.24
C ALA A 294 12.25 1.81 14.55
N GLY A 295 11.04 2.35 14.45
CA GLY A 295 10.23 2.75 15.60
C GLY A 295 9.33 1.63 16.13
N ILE A 296 8.42 1.99 17.04
CA ILE A 296 7.32 1.10 17.43
C ILE A 296 6.43 0.87 16.19
N TYR A 297 5.99 -0.35 15.93
CA TYR A 297 4.99 -0.66 14.90
C TYR A 297 3.60 -0.66 15.54
N ARG A 298 2.66 0.13 15.03
CA ARG A 298 1.29 0.23 15.55
C ARG A 298 0.34 -0.03 14.40
N ASP A 299 -0.33 -1.16 14.40
CA ASP A 299 -1.09 -1.58 13.24
C ASP A 299 -2.58 -1.75 13.52
N TRP A 300 -3.36 -1.15 12.63
CA TRP A 300 -4.80 -1.36 12.53
C TRP A 300 -5.07 -2.39 11.44
N ILE A 301 -5.35 -3.61 11.87
CA ILE A 301 -5.55 -4.76 11.00
C ILE A 301 -7.03 -5.00 10.74
N ARG A 302 -7.38 -5.19 9.47
CA ARG A 302 -8.72 -5.57 9.03
C ARG A 302 -8.64 -6.82 8.17
N ILE A 303 -9.49 -7.79 8.47
CA ILE A 303 -9.53 -9.08 7.80
C ILE A 303 -10.90 -9.22 7.13
N TYR A 304 -10.92 -9.07 5.80
CA TYR A 304 -12.11 -9.14 4.99
C TYR A 304 -12.35 -10.59 4.55
N VAL A 305 -13.55 -11.07 4.82
CA VAL A 305 -14.01 -12.44 4.57
C VAL A 305 -15.42 -12.41 3.96
N PRO A 306 -15.96 -13.52 3.43
CA PRO A 306 -17.29 -13.51 2.81
C PRO A 306 -18.36 -12.96 3.75
N LYS A 307 -19.32 -12.23 3.17
CA LYS A 307 -20.41 -11.62 3.92
C LYS A 307 -21.19 -12.67 4.72
N GLY A 308 -21.55 -12.32 5.95
CA GLY A 308 -22.29 -13.19 6.87
C GLY A 308 -21.40 -14.15 7.66
N SER A 309 -20.07 -14.04 7.54
CA SER A 309 -19.13 -14.75 8.40
C SER A 309 -19.32 -14.35 9.86
N LYS A 310 -19.08 -15.28 10.79
CA LYS A 310 -19.26 -15.03 12.23
C LYS A 310 -18.00 -15.34 13.00
N LEU A 311 -17.49 -14.35 13.75
CA LEU A 311 -16.36 -14.53 14.64
C LEU A 311 -16.75 -15.48 15.79
N VAL A 312 -15.96 -16.53 15.98
CA VAL A 312 -16.13 -17.50 17.07
C VAL A 312 -15.15 -17.20 18.20
N LYS A 313 -13.88 -16.96 17.87
CA LYS A 313 -12.82 -16.68 18.84
C LYS A 313 -11.74 -15.82 18.21
N SER A 314 -11.13 -14.95 18.98
CA SER A 314 -9.97 -14.15 18.57
C SER A 314 -9.00 -13.91 19.71
N SER A 315 -7.72 -13.74 19.40
CA SER A 315 -6.67 -13.32 20.35
C SER A 315 -5.48 -12.68 19.63
N GLY A 316 -4.65 -11.96 20.38
CA GLY A 316 -3.38 -11.41 19.88
C GLY A 316 -3.38 -9.91 19.58
N THR A 317 -4.51 -9.24 19.80
CA THR A 317 -4.68 -7.79 19.64
C THR A 317 -4.80 -7.11 21.00
N GLU A 318 -4.50 -5.82 21.08
CA GLU A 318 -4.61 -5.00 22.30
C GLU A 318 -6.07 -4.70 22.66
N VAL A 319 -6.91 -4.59 21.64
CA VAL A 319 -8.36 -4.46 21.76
C VAL A 319 -9.04 -5.72 21.26
N PRO A 320 -10.20 -6.13 21.80
CA PRO A 320 -10.96 -7.25 21.26
C PRO A 320 -11.23 -7.06 19.78
N ILE A 321 -11.06 -8.12 18.99
CA ILE A 321 -11.42 -8.08 17.57
C ILE A 321 -12.94 -7.93 17.47
N THR A 322 -13.37 -6.95 16.68
CA THR A 322 -14.79 -6.69 16.42
C THR A 322 -15.17 -7.14 15.02
N ALA A 323 -16.44 -7.45 14.81
CA ALA A 323 -16.98 -7.81 13.50
C ALA A 323 -17.91 -6.70 13.00
N GLY A 324 -17.76 -6.34 11.72
CA GLY A 324 -18.60 -5.36 11.04
C GLY A 324 -18.84 -5.74 9.58
N GLU A 325 -19.47 -4.83 8.84
CA GLU A 325 -19.59 -4.92 7.38
C GLU A 325 -18.92 -3.72 6.73
N ASP A 326 -18.14 -3.98 5.69
CA ASP A 326 -17.57 -2.94 4.83
C ASP A 326 -17.40 -3.51 3.42
N LEU A 327 -17.61 -2.67 2.39
CA LEU A 327 -17.44 -3.02 0.97
C LEU A 327 -18.08 -4.36 0.56
N GLY A 328 -19.27 -4.67 1.09
CA GLY A 328 -20.00 -5.90 0.79
C GLY A 328 -19.43 -7.17 1.45
N LYS A 329 -18.52 -7.04 2.42
CA LYS A 329 -17.86 -8.16 3.11
C LYS A 329 -18.04 -8.06 4.61
N THR A 330 -17.85 -9.18 5.31
CA THR A 330 -17.67 -9.15 6.75
C THR A 330 -16.22 -8.80 7.05
N VAL A 331 -16.00 -7.88 7.99
CA VAL A 331 -14.67 -7.43 8.38
C VAL A 331 -14.43 -7.72 9.85
N PHE A 332 -13.32 -8.38 10.15
CA PHE A 332 -12.81 -8.50 11.51
C PHE A 332 -11.71 -7.47 11.72
N GLU A 333 -11.90 -6.59 12.69
CA GLU A 333 -11.02 -5.46 12.95
C GLU A 333 -10.34 -5.57 14.30
N GLY A 334 -9.02 -5.33 14.34
CA GLY A 334 -8.22 -5.27 15.56
C GLY A 334 -7.12 -4.23 15.50
N PHE A 335 -6.42 -4.06 16.63
CA PHE A 335 -5.26 -3.18 16.73
C PHE A 335 -4.19 -3.82 17.61
N PHE A 336 -2.93 -3.69 17.23
CA PHE A 336 -1.81 -4.25 17.99
C PHE A 336 -0.52 -3.43 17.82
N THR A 337 0.40 -3.64 18.74
CA THR A 337 1.72 -2.99 18.71
C THR A 337 2.83 -4.04 18.73
N ILE A 338 3.87 -3.83 17.92
CA ILE A 338 5.13 -4.58 18.01
C ILE A 338 6.27 -3.60 18.26
N ARG A 339 7.03 -3.82 19.33
CA ARG A 339 8.28 -3.10 19.56
C ARG A 339 9.41 -3.71 18.73
N PRO A 340 10.45 -2.95 18.36
CA PRO A 340 11.66 -3.50 17.76
C PRO A 340 12.17 -4.74 18.52
N GLU A 341 12.67 -5.73 17.79
CA GLU A 341 13.06 -7.08 18.27
C GLU A 341 11.91 -7.94 18.86
N GLY A 342 10.67 -7.46 18.75
CA GLY A 342 9.47 -8.13 19.21
C GLY A 342 8.84 -9.08 18.19
N THR A 343 7.82 -9.78 18.66
CA THR A 343 6.94 -10.64 17.85
C THR A 343 5.49 -10.41 18.27
N ALA A 344 4.56 -10.75 17.38
CA ALA A 344 3.13 -10.84 17.70
C ALA A 344 2.52 -12.04 16.99
N LYS A 345 1.42 -12.54 17.54
CA LYS A 345 0.64 -13.62 16.94
C LYS A 345 -0.83 -13.32 17.11
N ILE A 346 -1.53 -13.12 15.99
CA ILE A 346 -2.97 -12.93 15.95
C ILE A 346 -3.61 -14.25 15.51
N GLU A 347 -4.64 -14.68 16.23
CA GLU A 347 -5.42 -15.88 15.90
C GLU A 347 -6.90 -15.54 15.83
N LEU A 348 -7.57 -16.00 14.77
CA LEU A 348 -9.02 -15.90 14.60
C LEU A 348 -9.58 -17.27 14.26
N GLU A 349 -10.70 -17.60 14.88
CA GLU A 349 -11.57 -18.72 14.51
C GLU A 349 -12.94 -18.15 14.17
N TYR A 350 -13.48 -18.49 13.01
CA TYR A 350 -14.74 -17.96 12.51
C TYR A 350 -15.43 -18.94 11.57
N THR A 351 -16.75 -18.78 11.40
CA THR A 351 -17.51 -19.52 10.40
C THR A 351 -17.78 -18.67 9.17
N VAL A 352 -17.88 -19.30 8.00
CA VAL A 352 -18.16 -18.64 6.71
C VAL A 352 -19.34 -19.33 6.03
N PRO A 353 -20.38 -18.59 5.62
CA PRO A 353 -21.61 -19.17 5.04
C PRO A 353 -21.43 -19.54 3.55
N VAL A 354 -20.29 -20.15 3.20
CA VAL A 354 -20.01 -20.69 1.87
C VAL A 354 -20.20 -22.20 1.93
N LYS A 355 -21.05 -22.72 1.04
CA LYS A 355 -21.26 -24.16 0.87
C LYS A 355 -20.27 -24.70 -0.15
N VAL A 356 -19.70 -25.86 0.14
CA VAL A 356 -18.75 -26.52 -0.75
C VAL A 356 -19.33 -27.85 -1.21
N ASN A 357 -19.28 -28.09 -2.52
CA ASN A 357 -19.66 -29.37 -3.13
C ASN A 357 -18.37 -30.08 -3.58
N ASP A 358 -18.13 -30.21 -4.88
CA ASP A 358 -16.99 -30.98 -5.42
C ASP A 358 -15.62 -30.28 -5.29
N GLN A 359 -15.64 -28.94 -5.18
CA GLN A 359 -14.44 -28.11 -5.16
C GLN A 359 -14.59 -26.96 -4.18
N TYR A 360 -13.60 -26.82 -3.31
CA TYR A 360 -13.40 -25.63 -2.48
C TYR A 360 -12.54 -24.62 -3.25
N LYS A 361 -13.07 -23.41 -3.44
CA LYS A 361 -12.36 -22.29 -4.06
C LYS A 361 -12.13 -21.18 -3.03
N LEU A 362 -10.89 -20.69 -2.98
CA LEU A 362 -10.47 -19.61 -2.10
C LEU A 362 -9.72 -18.56 -2.91
N LEU A 363 -10.19 -17.33 -2.91
CA LEU A 363 -9.43 -16.18 -3.36
C LEU A 363 -8.70 -15.53 -2.18
N ILE A 364 -7.38 -15.49 -2.23
CA ILE A 364 -6.55 -14.71 -1.33
C ILE A 364 -6.11 -13.46 -2.07
N GLN A 365 -6.62 -12.30 -1.65
CA GLN A 365 -6.33 -11.03 -2.28
C GLN A 365 -5.17 -10.33 -1.56
N LYS A 366 -4.15 -9.94 -2.33
CA LYS A 366 -2.98 -9.21 -1.87
C LYS A 366 -3.33 -7.76 -1.55
N GLN A 367 -2.78 -7.25 -0.45
CA GLN A 367 -2.70 -5.81 -0.15
C GLN A 367 -1.64 -5.12 -1.02
N PRO A 368 -1.95 -3.99 -1.67
CA PRO A 368 -0.95 -3.15 -2.32
C PRO A 368 0.20 -2.74 -1.37
N GLY A 369 1.42 -2.53 -1.87
CA GLY A 369 2.55 -2.09 -1.05
C GLY A 369 3.33 -3.18 -0.31
N VAL A 370 2.73 -4.35 -0.05
CA VAL A 370 3.46 -5.43 0.66
C VAL A 370 4.34 -6.26 -0.29
N LYS A 371 5.51 -6.72 0.19
CA LYS A 371 6.50 -7.51 -0.58
C LYS A 371 6.17 -9.01 -0.74
N GLY A 372 4.92 -9.40 -0.51
CA GLY A 372 4.44 -10.78 -0.63
C GLY A 372 4.72 -11.66 0.59
N HIS A 373 3.91 -11.50 1.65
CA HIS A 373 3.98 -12.34 2.85
C HIS A 373 3.78 -13.82 2.53
N THR A 374 4.32 -14.70 3.37
CA THR A 374 4.24 -16.15 3.14
C THR A 374 2.90 -16.70 3.66
N TYR A 375 2.19 -17.42 2.80
CA TYR A 375 0.92 -18.07 3.12
C TYR A 375 1.06 -19.59 3.11
N GLU A 376 0.49 -20.23 4.13
CA GLU A 376 0.29 -21.68 4.24
C GLU A 376 -1.20 -21.96 4.38
N VAL A 377 -1.77 -22.78 3.49
CA VAL A 377 -3.20 -23.09 3.49
C VAL A 377 -3.41 -24.59 3.57
N GLU A 378 -4.18 -25.03 4.55
CA GLU A 378 -4.71 -26.38 4.65
C GLU A 378 -6.23 -26.31 4.54
N ALA A 379 -6.81 -27.03 3.59
CA ALA A 379 -8.25 -27.10 3.42
C ALA A 379 -8.67 -28.57 3.30
N PHE A 380 -9.62 -29.00 4.14
CA PHE A 380 -10.17 -30.36 4.13
C PHE A 380 -9.08 -31.44 4.20
N GLY A 381 -8.06 -31.21 5.04
CA GLY A 381 -6.91 -32.11 5.24
C GLY A 381 -5.86 -32.09 4.11
N LYS A 382 -6.08 -31.34 3.04
CA LYS A 382 -5.13 -31.17 1.93
C LYS A 382 -4.30 -29.90 2.14
N LYS A 383 -2.98 -30.02 2.05
CA LYS A 383 -2.04 -28.91 2.27
C LYS A 383 -1.58 -28.32 0.94
N GLN A 384 -1.68 -27.01 0.82
CA GLN A 384 -0.98 -26.24 -0.20
C GLN A 384 0.44 -25.94 0.28
N LYS A 385 1.44 -26.17 -0.60
CA LYS A 385 2.83 -25.77 -0.32
C LYS A 385 2.89 -24.28 -0.03
N ALA A 386 3.64 -23.87 1.00
CA ALA A 386 3.87 -22.47 1.33
C ALA A 386 4.28 -21.65 0.10
N PHE A 387 3.72 -20.45 -0.04
CA PHE A 387 4.00 -19.56 -1.17
C PHE A 387 4.00 -18.09 -0.72
N PRO A 388 4.81 -17.22 -1.36
CA PRO A 388 4.67 -15.78 -1.19
C PRO A 388 3.42 -15.28 -1.94
N LEU A 389 2.65 -14.38 -1.33
CA LEU A 389 1.48 -13.76 -1.96
C LEU A 389 1.90 -12.48 -2.71
N GLU A 390 2.59 -12.65 -3.84
CA GLU A 390 3.07 -11.53 -4.69
C GLU A 390 1.95 -10.95 -5.57
N THR A 391 0.94 -11.75 -5.90
CA THR A 391 -0.27 -11.34 -6.62
C THR A 391 -1.49 -11.99 -5.99
N ASP A 392 -2.68 -11.51 -6.32
CA ASP A 392 -3.93 -12.18 -5.94
C ASP A 392 -3.89 -13.64 -6.40
N LYS A 393 -4.29 -14.56 -5.51
CA LYS A 393 -4.15 -16.00 -5.77
C LYS A 393 -5.43 -16.75 -5.48
N GLU A 394 -5.94 -17.42 -6.51
CA GLU A 394 -7.00 -18.41 -6.37
C GLU A 394 -6.38 -19.79 -6.06
N LEU A 395 -6.91 -20.44 -5.03
CA LEU A 395 -6.61 -21.83 -4.69
C LEU A 395 -7.87 -22.68 -4.89
N ILE A 396 -7.69 -23.83 -5.55
CA ILE A 396 -8.77 -24.79 -5.79
C ILE A 396 -8.37 -26.13 -5.18
N PHE A 397 -9.16 -26.60 -4.22
CA PHE A 397 -9.01 -27.90 -3.60
C PHE A 397 -10.18 -28.78 -4.05
N LYS A 398 -9.89 -29.86 -4.78
CA LYS A 398 -10.89 -30.91 -5.02
C LYS A 398 -11.16 -31.59 -3.68
N LEU A 399 -12.42 -31.81 -3.31
CA LEU A 399 -12.76 -32.45 -2.03
C LEU A 399 -12.60 -33.97 -2.09
#